data_AF-A0AAP3A2Q2-F1
#
_entry.id   AF-A0AAP3A2Q2-F1
#
_cell.length_a   1.000
_cell.length_b   1.000
_cell.length_c   1.000
_cell.angle_alpha   90.00
_cell.angle_beta   90.00
_cell.angle_gamma   90.00
#
_symmetry.space_group_name_H-M   'P 1'
#
loop_
_entity.id
_entity.type
_entity.pdbx_description
1 polymer ?
#
loop_
_entity_poly.entity_id
_entity_poly.type
_entity_poly.pdbx_seq_one_letter_code
_entity_poly.pdbx_strand_id
1 'polypeptide(L)' 'MPLLHLLRQNPVIAAVKDNASLQLAIDSECQFISVLYGNICTISNIVKKIKNAGKYAFIHVDLLEGASNKEVVI' A
#
# COMPACT_ATOMS: atom_id res chain seq x y z
N MET A 1 4.85 -12.70 -15.84
CA MET A 1 4.83 -11.39 -16.54
C MET A 1 5.65 -10.38 -15.74
N PRO A 2 6.43 -9.49 -16.39
CA PRO A 2 7.22 -8.48 -15.70
C PRO A 2 6.34 -7.36 -15.12
N LEU A 3 6.70 -6.85 -13.93
CA LEU A 3 5.97 -5.81 -13.19
C LEU A 3 5.73 -4.54 -14.03
N LEU A 4 6.70 -4.19 -14.89
CA LEU A 4 6.60 -3.07 -15.82
C LEU A 4 5.40 -3.18 -16.77
N HIS A 5 5.02 -4.39 -17.19
CA HIS A 5 3.87 -4.59 -18.07
C HIS A 5 2.55 -4.30 -17.35
N LEU A 6 2.42 -4.75 -16.10
CA LEU A 6 1.25 -4.48 -15.25
C LEU A 6 1.08 -2.98 -14.98
N LEU A 7 2.16 -2.27 -14.68
CA LEU A 7 2.13 -0.81 -14.50
C LEU A 7 1.76 -0.07 -15.79
N ARG A 8 2.19 -0.57 -16.96
CA ARG A 8 1.83 0.03 -18.25
C ARG A 8 0.35 -0.16 -18.59
N GLN A 9 -0.25 -1.26 -18.15
CA GLN A 9 -1.69 -1.53 -18.30
C GLN A 9 -2.53 -0.78 -17.26
N ASN A 10 -1.95 -0.48 -16.09
CA ASN A 10 -2.64 0.19 -14.98
C ASN A 10 -1.80 1.42 -14.57
N PRO A 11 -1.86 2.52 -15.33
CA PRO A 11 -1.01 3.69 -15.11
C PRO A 11 -1.38 4.51 -13.87
N VAL A 12 -2.54 4.22 -13.26
CA VAL A 12 -3.05 4.92 -12.08
C VAL A 12 -2.72 4.13 -10.81
N ILE A 13 -2.12 4.80 -9.84
CA ILE A 13 -1.83 4.27 -8.51
C ILE A 13 -2.64 5.08 -7.50
N ALA A 14 -3.54 4.42 -6.77
CA ALA A 14 -4.37 5.08 -5.75
C ALA A 14 -3.54 5.31 -4.49
N ALA A 15 -3.27 6.56 -4.16
CA ALA A 15 -2.58 6.93 -2.92
C ALA A 15 -3.58 7.06 -1.77
N VAL A 16 -3.34 6.34 -0.67
CA VAL A 16 -4.22 6.30 0.50
C VAL A 16 -3.47 6.82 1.72
N LYS A 17 -4.12 7.71 2.47
CA LYS A 17 -3.53 8.38 3.65
C LYS A 17 -4.31 8.08 4.95
N ASP A 18 -5.42 7.37 4.84
CA ASP A 18 -6.29 7.01 5.96
C ASP A 18 -7.13 5.77 5.61
N ASN A 19 -7.79 5.19 6.61
CA ASN A 19 -8.60 3.98 6.42
C ASN A 19 -9.82 4.18 5.51
N ALA A 20 -10.35 5.39 5.41
CA ALA A 20 -11.47 5.69 4.53
C ALA A 20 -11.02 5.66 3.05
N SER A 21 -9.91 6.34 2.74
CA SER A 21 -9.30 6.31 1.40
C SER A 21 -8.83 4.90 1.03
N LEU A 22 -8.36 4.09 1.98
CA LEU A 22 -8.06 2.67 1.74
C LEU A 22 -9.28 1.89 1.25
N GLN A 23 -10.43 2.04 1.90
CA GLN A 23 -11.66 1.36 1.50
C GLN A 23 -12.09 1.78 0.08
N LEU A 24 -12.04 3.08 -0.20
CA LEU A 24 -12.35 3.61 -1.53
C LEU A 24 -11.38 3.07 -2.61
N ALA A 25 -10.09 2.97 -2.30
CA ALA A 25 -9.10 2.43 -3.23
C ALA A 25 -9.28 0.92 -3.48
N ILE A 26 -9.72 0.19 -2.45
CA ILE A 26 -10.06 -1.24 -2.56
C ILE A 26 -11.28 -1.43 -3.46
N ASP A 27 -12.31 -0.59 -3.33
CA ASP A 27 -13.53 -0.65 -4.16
C ASP A 27 -13.32 -0.13 -5.59
N SER A 28 -12.34 0.77 -5.78
CA SER A 28 -12.01 1.36 -7.08
C SER A 28 -11.49 0.33 -8.09
N GLU A 29 -11.35 0.74 -9.35
CA GLU A 29 -10.78 -0.05 -10.45
C GLU A 29 -9.24 -0.12 -10.38
N CYS A 30 -8.64 0.65 -9.48
CA CYS A 30 -7.18 0.75 -9.34
C CYS A 30 -6.56 -0.59 -8.91
N GLN A 31 -5.63 -1.11 -9.70
CA GLN A 31 -4.86 -2.32 -9.38
C GLN A 31 -3.77 -2.04 -8.33
N PHE A 32 -3.18 -0.85 -8.38
CA PHE A 32 -2.07 -0.48 -7.51
C PHE A 32 -2.54 0.53 -6.46
N ILE A 33 -2.24 0.24 -5.20
CA ILE A 33 -2.56 1.09 -4.06
C ILE A 33 -1.25 1.45 -3.35
N SER A 34 -0.94 2.74 -3.26
CA SER A 34 0.16 3.25 -2.48
C SER A 34 -0.32 3.67 -1.09
N VAL A 35 0.27 3.09 -0.06
CA VAL A 35 -0.06 3.31 1.35
C VAL A 35 0.92 4.33 1.93
N LEU A 36 0.40 5.50 2.29
CA LEU A 36 1.13 6.64 2.85
C LEU A 36 0.91 6.79 4.37
N TYR A 37 0.27 5.81 5.01
CA TYR A 37 -0.07 5.85 6.43
C TYR A 37 -0.01 4.47 7.06
N GLY A 38 0.01 4.44 8.39
CA GLY A 38 0.01 3.22 9.18
C GLY A 38 1.24 3.15 10.06
N ASN A 39 1.28 2.13 10.89
CA ASN A 39 2.39 1.85 11.79
C ASN A 39 2.81 0.39 11.64
N ILE A 40 3.93 0.03 12.26
CA ILE A 40 4.49 -1.33 12.15
C ILE A 40 3.52 -2.44 12.59
N CYS A 41 2.63 -2.14 13.54
CA CYS A 41 1.61 -3.07 14.02
C CYS A 41 0.42 -3.23 13.06
N THR A 42 0.03 -2.15 12.37
CA THR A 42 -1.18 -2.10 11.53
C THR A 42 -0.90 -2.39 10.06
N ILE A 43 0.33 -2.16 9.59
CA ILE A 43 0.68 -2.30 8.17
C ILE A 43 0.43 -3.71 7.64
N SER A 44 0.70 -4.74 8.45
CA SER A 44 0.41 -6.13 8.10
C SER A 44 -1.08 -6.34 7.78
N ASN A 45 -1.97 -5.72 8.56
CA ASN A 45 -3.40 -5.82 8.35
C ASN A 45 -3.87 -5.04 7.11
N ILE A 46 -3.27 -3.86 6.86
CA ILE A 46 -3.53 -3.05 5.65
C ILE A 46 -3.12 -3.82 4.39
N VAL A 47 -1.90 -4.37 4.37
CA VAL A 47 -1.39 -5.17 3.25
C VAL A 47 -2.27 -6.40 3.00
N LYS A 48 -2.71 -7.08 4.06
CA LYS A 48 -3.64 -8.23 3.93
C LYS A 48 -4.95 -7.81 3.27
N LYS A 49 -5.56 -6.69 3.66
CA LYS A 49 -6.81 -6.20 3.04
C LYS A 49 -6.63 -5.94 1.55
N ILE A 50 -5.55 -5.26 1.16
CA ILE A 50 -5.25 -4.94 -0.25
C ILE A 50 -5.03 -6.23 -1.07
N LYS A 51 -4.22 -7.16 -0.54
CA LYS A 51 -3.97 -8.44 -1.20
C LYS A 51 -5.23 -9.31 -1.31
N ASN A 52 -6.08 -9.31 -0.30
CA ASN A 52 -7.33 -10.08 -0.32
C ASN A 52 -8.33 -9.53 -1.35
N ALA A 53 -8.23 -8.25 -1.70
CA ALA A 53 -8.96 -7.64 -2.81
C ALA A 53 -8.32 -7.92 -4.19
N GLY A 54 -7.24 -8.71 -4.26
CA GLY A 54 -6.54 -9.04 -5.51
C GLY A 54 -5.66 -7.90 -6.04
N LYS A 55 -5.34 -6.92 -5.19
CA LYS A 55 -4.62 -5.70 -5.56
C LYS A 55 -3.17 -5.70 -5.09
N TYR A 56 -2.36 -4.86 -5.73
CA TYR A 56 -0.97 -4.65 -5.36
C TYR A 56 -0.83 -3.49 -4.38
N ALA A 57 -0.04 -3.69 -3.33
CA ALA A 57 0.22 -2.70 -2.31
C ALA A 57 1.67 -2.18 -2.42
N PHE A 58 1.84 -0.87 -2.57
CA PHE A 58 3.11 -0.17 -2.45
C PHE A 58 3.17 0.50 -1.09
N ILE A 59 4.13 0.13 -0.25
CA ILE A 59 4.20 0.59 1.14
C ILE A 59 5.39 1.52 1.24
N HIS A 60 5.15 2.77 1.63
CA HIS A 60 6.20 3.71 1.95
C HIS A 60 6.64 3.49 3.41
N VAL A 61 7.63 2.62 3.61
CA VAL A 61 8.12 2.24 4.94
C VAL A 61 8.63 3.45 5.74
N ASP A 62 9.19 4.44 5.06
CA ASP A 62 9.65 5.71 5.66
C ASP A 62 8.53 6.52 6.32
N LEU A 63 7.29 6.39 5.81
CA LEU A 63 6.10 7.08 6.33
C LEU A 63 5.37 6.27 7.41
N LEU A 64 5.84 5.07 7.76
CA LEU A 64 5.21 4.27 8.80
C LEU A 64 5.61 4.77 10.18
N GLU A 65 4.61 5.11 11.00
CA GLU A 65 4.86 5.48 12.39
C GLU A 65 5.45 4.30 13.17
N GLY A 66 6.48 4.56 13.97
CA GLY A 66 7.22 3.52 14.69
C GLY A 66 8.22 2.73 13.84
N ALA A 67 8.32 2.99 12.54
CA ALA A 67 9.48 2.57 11.74
C ALA A 67 10.52 3.69 11.83
N SER A 68 11.60 3.47 12.59
CA SER A 68 12.77 4.34 12.48
C SER A 68 13.52 4.00 11.20
N ASN A 69 13.95 5.02 10.45
CA ASN A 69 14.85 4.90 9.29
C ASN A 69 16.30 4.58 9.71
N LYS A 70 16.45 3.72 10.74
CA LYS A 70 17.72 3.14 11.19
C LYS A 70 17.72 1.69 10.73
N GLU A 71 18.82 1.26 10.13
CA GLU A 71 19.05 -0.12 9.64
C GLU A 71 18.81 -1.22 10.71
N VAL A 72 18.68 -0.83 11.99
CA VAL A 72 18.24 -1.68 13.10
C VAL A 72 17.29 -0.90 13.98
N VAL A 73 16.09 -1.43 14.18
CA VAL A 73 15.17 -1.07 15.27
C VAL A 73 15.12 -2.29 16.17
N ILE A 74 15.74 -2.20 17.35
CA ILE A 74 15.72 -3.23 18.41
C ILE A 74 14.36 -3.30 19.10
#